data_AF-A0AB39DMI1-F1
#
_entry.id   AF-A0AB39DMI1-F1
#
_cell.length_a   1.000
_cell.length_b   1.000
_cell.length_c   1.000
_cell.angle_alpha   90.00
_cell.angle_beta   90.00
_cell.angle_gamma   90.00
#
_symmetry.space_group_name_H-M   'P 1'
#
loop_
_entity.id
_entity.type
_entity.pdbx_description
1 polymer ?
#
loop_
_entity_poly.entity_id
_entity_poly.type
_entity_poly.pdbx_seq_one_letter_code
_entity_poly.pdbx_strand_id
1 'polypeptide(L)'
;MDTRHDAPGPAVRRAHELRGKTCCSCSWLHSLKNRSLLKTRCDSVTDIRDQDKADDIASELTTLGYRHVYTAAHATNAQAGTYLAKHFAVVNYSADRSTITGEFKKSPGVAAEDLKGSAIVAMEAKNATFYPIVELQGSQDVGRWLNTKTHSTYGEFIDDVVNLDAFINTLTVRLYNALANVTTKLEQTPRGQAVLLATARQVGEQYIANGYLGPRNYVDPDDGEEKYTIGFEILTKPEDILDLIPEDRNKRLAAPIRMRLFRAGAIHKAIVDLDVY
;
A
#
# COMPACT_ATOMS: atom_id res chain seq x y z
N MET A 1 -38.34 -36.65 -23.06
CA MET A 1 -37.53 -37.28 -21.99
C MET A 1 -36.22 -36.53 -21.93
N ASP A 2 -35.92 -36.04 -20.74
CA ASP A 2 -34.91 -35.06 -20.36
C ASP A 2 -33.48 -35.58 -20.62
N THR A 3 -32.60 -34.77 -21.22
CA THR A 3 -31.16 -35.04 -21.29
C THR A 3 -30.41 -33.87 -20.65
N ARG A 4 -30.26 -33.94 -19.32
CA ARG A 4 -29.29 -33.15 -18.58
C ARG A 4 -28.05 -34.02 -18.40
N HIS A 5 -26.92 -33.59 -18.97
CA HIS A 5 -25.61 -34.07 -18.56
C HIS A 5 -24.95 -32.99 -17.71
N ASP A 6 -24.46 -33.43 -16.56
CA ASP A 6 -24.13 -32.65 -15.39
C ASP A 6 -22.93 -31.71 -15.58
N ALA A 7 -23.02 -30.55 -14.92
CA ALA A 7 -21.93 -29.57 -14.84
C ALA A 7 -20.75 -30.10 -14.01
N PRO A 8 -19.50 -29.76 -14.35
CA PRO A 8 -18.35 -30.12 -13.52
C PRO A 8 -18.39 -29.39 -12.18
N GLY A 9 -18.20 -30.15 -11.10
CA GLY A 9 -18.24 -29.66 -9.72
C GLY A 9 -17.16 -28.60 -9.41
N PRO A 10 -17.35 -27.83 -8.31
CA PRO A 10 -16.49 -26.68 -8.00
C PRO A 10 -15.05 -27.14 -7.71
N ALA A 11 -14.10 -26.53 -8.43
CA ALA A 11 -12.68 -26.71 -8.20
C ALA A 11 -12.33 -26.28 -6.76
N VAL A 12 -11.94 -27.25 -5.94
CA VAL A 12 -11.41 -27.02 -4.59
C VAL A 12 -10.13 -26.21 -4.73
N ARG A 13 -10.16 -24.93 -4.34
CA ARG A 13 -8.94 -24.13 -4.15
C ARG A 13 -8.13 -24.79 -3.04
N ARG A 14 -7.13 -25.60 -3.40
CA ARG A 14 -6.11 -26.06 -2.44
C ARG A 14 -5.43 -24.82 -1.87
N ALA A 15 -5.60 -24.58 -0.58
CA ALA A 15 -4.69 -23.73 0.16
C ALA A 15 -3.29 -24.33 -0.01
N HIS A 16 -2.36 -23.55 -0.56
CA HIS A 16 -0.95 -23.92 -0.56
C HIS A 16 -0.49 -23.85 0.91
N GLU A 17 -0.47 -25.00 1.56
CA GLU A 17 0.01 -25.17 2.92
C GLU A 17 1.50 -24.83 2.95
N LEU A 18 1.87 -23.85 3.80
CA LEU A 18 3.27 -23.49 4.04
C LEU A 18 4.02 -24.74 4.51
N ARG A 19 4.85 -25.34 3.64
CA ARG A 19 5.80 -26.37 4.08
C ARG A 19 6.73 -25.72 5.10
N GLY A 20 6.89 -26.40 6.23
CA GLY A 20 7.50 -25.88 7.45
C GLY A 20 8.84 -25.19 7.23
N LYS A 21 8.80 -23.86 7.21
CA LYS A 21 9.89 -22.96 7.56
C LYS A 21 9.45 -22.26 8.85
N THR A 22 10.02 -22.69 9.98
CA THR A 22 9.68 -22.25 11.35
C THR A 22 9.72 -20.73 11.49
N CYS A 23 8.55 -20.10 11.66
CA CYS A 23 8.42 -18.67 11.94
C CYS A 23 9.26 -18.28 13.17
N CYS A 24 10.41 -17.62 12.96
CA CYS A 24 11.34 -17.31 14.05
C CYS A 24 11.18 -15.87 14.59
N SER A 25 10.52 -14.97 13.85
CA SER A 25 9.85 -13.80 14.44
C SER A 25 8.94 -13.09 13.45
N CYS A 26 7.79 -12.63 13.95
CA CYS A 26 6.90 -11.73 13.25
C CYS A 26 6.59 -10.58 14.21
N SER A 27 7.02 -9.35 13.90
CA SER A 27 6.54 -8.18 14.63
C SER A 27 5.25 -7.69 13.99
N TRP A 28 4.25 -7.36 14.81
CA TRP A 28 2.95 -6.88 14.35
C TRP A 28 2.94 -5.35 14.36
N LEU A 29 2.62 -4.72 13.22
CA LEU A 29 2.18 -3.33 13.23
C LEU A 29 0.65 -3.32 13.26
N HIS A 30 0.06 -2.98 14.41
CA HIS A 30 -1.38 -2.75 14.51
C HIS A 30 -1.69 -1.36 13.95
N SER A 31 -2.09 -1.28 12.69
CA SER A 31 -2.90 -0.16 12.19
C SER A 31 -4.23 -0.70 11.66
N LEU A 32 -5.29 0.05 11.93
CA LEU A 32 -6.70 -0.36 12.00
C LEU A 32 -7.19 -1.25 10.83
N LYS A 33 -7.75 -2.42 11.20
CA LYS A 33 -8.51 -3.41 10.41
C LYS A 33 -7.83 -4.14 9.24
N ASN A 34 -6.69 -3.69 8.70
CA ASN A 34 -5.91 -4.46 7.74
C ASN A 34 -4.58 -4.94 8.36
N ARG A 35 -4.42 -6.26 8.46
CA ARG A 35 -3.24 -6.90 9.06
C ARG A 35 -2.06 -6.74 8.10
N SER A 36 -1.16 -5.78 8.33
CA SER A 36 0.15 -5.82 7.70
C SER A 36 1.06 -6.80 8.42
N LEU A 37 1.38 -7.88 7.73
CA LEU A 37 2.28 -8.91 8.22
C LEU A 37 3.71 -8.44 7.97
N LEU A 38 4.31 -7.83 8.99
CA LEU A 38 5.75 -7.60 9.01
C LEU A 38 6.44 -8.94 9.37
N LYS A 39 6.86 -9.66 8.33
CA LYS A 39 7.60 -10.92 8.49
C LYS A 39 9.08 -10.62 8.71
N THR A 40 9.52 -10.60 9.97
CA THR A 40 10.92 -10.42 10.35
C THR A 40 11.70 -11.74 10.42
N ARG A 41 11.79 -12.45 9.28
CA ARG A 41 12.73 -13.55 8.99
C ARG A 41 12.31 -14.98 9.35
N CYS A 42 12.63 -15.90 8.42
CA CYS A 42 12.81 -17.34 8.68
C CYS A 42 14.06 -17.90 7.96
N ASP A 43 14.49 -17.27 6.86
CA ASP A 43 15.63 -17.75 6.05
C ASP A 43 16.93 -16.96 6.31
N SER A 44 18.05 -17.56 5.87
CA SER A 44 19.36 -16.92 5.93
C SER A 44 19.38 -15.70 5.01
N VAL A 45 19.94 -14.56 5.48
CA VAL A 45 20.16 -13.39 4.63
C VAL A 45 21.00 -13.74 3.40
N THR A 46 21.84 -14.78 3.51
CA THR A 46 22.73 -15.25 2.47
C THR A 46 21.93 -15.75 1.26
N ASP A 47 20.82 -16.46 1.48
CA ASP A 47 19.99 -17.00 0.40
C ASP A 47 19.24 -15.87 -0.34
N ILE A 48 18.79 -14.85 0.40
CA ILE A 48 18.16 -13.65 -0.20
C ILE A 48 19.18 -12.88 -1.05
N ARG A 49 20.44 -12.79 -0.61
CA ARG A 49 21.53 -12.07 -1.31
C ARG A 49 22.13 -12.84 -2.49
N ASP A 50 21.80 -14.10 -2.66
CA ASP A 50 22.28 -14.94 -3.74
C ASP A 50 21.34 -14.83 -4.96
N GLN A 51 21.86 -14.48 -6.13
CA GLN A 51 21.07 -14.32 -7.35
C GLN A 51 20.56 -15.66 -7.89
N ASP A 52 21.28 -16.75 -7.63
CA ASP A 52 20.97 -18.08 -8.18
C ASP A 52 19.94 -18.84 -7.32
N LYS A 53 19.65 -18.32 -6.12
CA LYS A 53 18.64 -18.88 -5.21
C LYS A 53 17.27 -18.31 -5.52
N ALA A 54 16.30 -19.20 -5.75
CA ALA A 54 14.90 -18.84 -6.02
C ALA A 54 13.91 -19.43 -5.01
N ASP A 55 14.37 -20.27 -4.09
CA ASP A 55 13.61 -20.92 -3.01
C ASP A 55 13.74 -20.20 -1.66
N ASP A 56 14.25 -18.96 -1.68
CA ASP A 56 14.30 -18.08 -0.51
C ASP A 56 12.93 -17.43 -0.24
N ILE A 57 12.73 -17.01 1.00
CA ILE A 57 11.46 -16.42 1.42
C ILE A 57 11.04 -15.15 0.64
N ALA A 58 11.98 -14.31 0.18
CA ALA A 58 11.62 -13.09 -0.54
C ALA A 58 11.10 -13.43 -1.95
N SER A 59 11.71 -14.42 -2.60
CA SER A 59 11.24 -14.98 -3.88
C SER A 59 9.86 -15.66 -3.75
N GLU A 60 9.66 -16.46 -2.70
CA GLU A 60 8.37 -17.10 -2.39
C GLU A 60 7.27 -16.06 -2.14
N LEU A 61 7.52 -15.05 -1.30
CA LEU A 61 6.55 -14.01 -0.98
C LEU A 61 6.21 -13.16 -2.21
N THR A 62 7.19 -12.87 -3.07
CA THR A 62 6.97 -12.16 -4.34
C THR A 62 6.06 -12.97 -5.27
N THR A 63 6.25 -14.29 -5.33
CA THR A 63 5.40 -15.18 -6.13
C THR A 63 3.97 -15.23 -5.59
N LEU A 64 3.79 -15.15 -4.26
CA LEU A 64 2.47 -15.10 -3.62
C LEU A 64 1.77 -13.74 -3.76
N GLY A 65 2.52 -12.66 -4.03
CA GLY A 65 1.92 -11.38 -4.39
C GLY A 65 1.36 -10.56 -3.22
N TYR A 66 1.84 -10.78 -1.99
CA TYR A 66 1.26 -10.13 -0.81
C TYR A 66 1.57 -8.64 -0.73
N ARG A 67 0.51 -7.82 -0.76
CA ARG A 67 0.61 -6.36 -0.70
C ARG A 67 1.12 -5.81 0.63
N HIS A 68 0.67 -6.38 1.74
CA HIS A 68 0.98 -5.87 3.08
C HIS A 68 2.21 -6.52 3.73
N VAL A 69 3.14 -7.02 2.92
CA VAL A 69 4.35 -7.71 3.36
C VAL A 69 5.55 -7.10 2.65
N TYR A 70 6.60 -6.83 3.41
CA TYR A 70 7.94 -6.52 2.90
C TYR A 70 8.97 -7.36 3.65
N THR A 71 10.10 -7.63 3.01
CA THR A 71 11.20 -8.39 3.60
C THR A 71 12.41 -7.48 3.79
N ALA A 72 12.83 -7.27 5.04
CA ALA A 72 14.06 -6.56 5.34
C ALA A 72 15.23 -7.56 5.45
N ALA A 73 16.19 -7.45 4.54
CA ALA A 73 17.40 -8.27 4.50
C ALA A 73 18.53 -7.59 5.28
N HIS A 74 18.91 -8.20 6.41
CA HIS A 74 20.02 -7.73 7.24
C HIS A 74 20.73 -8.92 7.90
N ALA A 75 22.06 -8.94 7.90
CA ALA A 75 22.84 -10.09 8.37
C ALA A 75 22.77 -10.28 9.88
N THR A 76 23.13 -9.23 10.63
CA THR A 76 23.27 -9.29 12.09
C THR A 76 22.01 -8.95 12.86
N ASN A 77 21.07 -8.18 12.29
CA ASN A 77 19.85 -7.76 12.96
C ASN A 77 18.59 -8.31 12.28
N ALA A 78 18.04 -9.42 12.80
CA ALA A 78 16.81 -10.02 12.28
C ALA A 78 15.58 -9.09 12.39
N GLN A 79 15.60 -8.11 13.29
CA GLN A 79 14.50 -7.15 13.49
C GLN A 79 14.72 -5.81 12.78
N ALA A 80 15.70 -5.72 11.88
CA ALA A 80 16.01 -4.47 11.16
C ALA A 80 14.76 -3.86 10.49
N GLY A 81 13.86 -4.70 9.95
CA GLY A 81 12.59 -4.25 9.36
C GLY A 81 11.74 -3.39 10.30
N THR A 82 11.69 -3.68 11.60
CA THR A 82 10.92 -2.89 12.58
C THR A 82 11.41 -1.44 12.66
N TYR A 83 12.71 -1.19 12.41
CA TYR A 83 13.27 0.15 12.40
C TYR A 83 12.86 0.96 11.16
N LEU A 84 12.51 0.31 10.05
CA LEU A 84 11.82 0.96 8.94
C LEU A 84 10.36 1.24 9.31
N ALA A 85 9.66 0.23 9.84
CA ALA A 85 8.24 0.32 10.15
C ALA A 85 7.89 1.46 11.13
N LYS A 86 8.80 1.79 12.06
CA LYS A 86 8.60 2.91 12.99
C LYS A 86 8.32 4.24 12.29
N HIS A 87 8.90 4.47 11.11
CA HIS A 87 8.68 5.71 10.34
C HIS A 87 7.23 5.80 9.85
N PHE A 88 6.59 4.67 9.56
CA PHE A 88 5.19 4.63 9.14
C PHE A 88 4.23 4.72 10.34
N ALA A 89 4.64 4.19 11.49
CA ALA A 89 3.83 4.21 12.71
C ALA A 89 3.63 5.63 13.30
N VAL A 90 4.53 6.57 13.01
CA VAL A 90 4.48 7.95 13.53
C VAL A 90 3.74 8.93 12.63
N VAL A 91 3.25 8.49 11.46
CA VAL A 91 2.56 9.36 10.49
C VAL A 91 1.26 9.88 11.11
N ASN A 92 1.12 11.21 11.15
CA ASN A 92 -0.10 11.86 11.59
C ASN A 92 -0.97 12.26 10.39
N TYR A 93 -1.87 11.37 9.96
CA TYR A 93 -2.74 11.60 8.79
C TYR A 93 -3.68 12.81 8.87
N SER A 94 -3.80 13.47 10.02
CA SER A 94 -4.58 14.70 10.19
C SER A 94 -3.75 15.98 10.05
N ALA A 95 -2.41 15.88 10.09
CA ALA A 95 -1.52 17.03 9.93
C ALA A 95 -1.14 17.25 8.46
N ASP A 96 -0.91 18.51 8.10
CA ASP A 96 -0.46 18.89 6.76
C ASP A 96 0.95 18.38 6.48
N ARG A 97 1.19 17.91 5.25
CA ARG A 97 2.50 17.43 4.74
C ARG A 97 3.20 16.47 5.70
N SER A 98 2.45 15.52 6.24
CA SER A 98 2.89 14.62 7.32
C SER A 98 3.22 13.21 6.86
N THR A 99 2.89 12.85 5.62
CA THR A 99 3.18 11.52 5.07
C THR A 99 4.69 11.30 4.94
N ILE A 100 5.12 10.08 5.22
CA ILE A 100 6.54 9.73 5.31
C ILE A 100 6.84 8.60 4.33
N THR A 101 7.76 8.85 3.40
CA THR A 101 8.36 7.84 2.52
C THR A 101 9.37 6.98 3.26
N GLY A 102 9.41 5.67 2.99
CA GLY A 102 10.37 4.75 3.62
C GLY A 102 11.78 4.84 3.04
N GLU A 103 11.87 5.05 1.72
CA GLU A 103 13.12 5.16 0.99
C GLU A 103 13.98 6.32 1.54
N PHE A 104 15.29 6.09 1.61
CA PHE A 104 16.29 7.02 2.12
C PHE A 104 16.11 7.44 3.59
N LYS A 105 15.29 6.74 4.38
CA LYS A 105 15.22 7.03 5.82
C LYS A 105 16.44 6.50 6.55
N LYS A 106 16.95 7.32 7.46
CA LYS A 106 17.94 6.92 8.46
C LYS A 106 17.25 6.16 9.58
N SER A 107 17.89 5.12 10.08
CA SER A 107 17.40 4.38 11.24
C SER A 107 18.47 4.24 12.30
N PRO A 108 18.57 5.23 13.22
CA PRO A 108 19.47 5.12 14.36
C PRO A 108 19.19 3.82 15.13
N GLY A 109 20.27 3.11 15.49
CA GLY A 109 20.21 1.81 16.14
C GLY A 109 20.27 0.60 15.21
N VAL A 110 20.31 0.80 13.88
CA VAL A 110 20.66 -0.25 12.90
C VAL A 110 22.04 0.09 12.34
N ALA A 111 22.96 -0.88 12.37
CA ALA A 111 24.26 -0.74 11.74
C ALA A 111 24.10 -0.85 10.22
N ALA A 112 24.66 0.09 9.47
CA ALA A 112 24.71 0.00 8.02
C ALA A 112 25.61 -1.17 7.57
N GLU A 113 25.23 -1.86 6.51
CA GLU A 113 25.95 -3.01 6.00
C GLU A 113 26.83 -2.63 4.80
N ASP A 114 28.06 -3.15 4.78
CA ASP A 114 28.88 -3.14 3.57
C ASP A 114 28.39 -4.26 2.64
N LEU A 115 27.74 -3.88 1.53
CA LEU A 115 27.07 -4.80 0.63
C LEU A 115 27.76 -4.82 -0.73
N LYS A 116 28.08 -6.03 -1.21
CA LYS A 116 28.59 -6.24 -2.57
C LYS A 116 27.51 -5.91 -3.61
N GLY A 117 27.92 -5.37 -4.75
CA GLY A 117 27.00 -5.02 -5.84
C GLY A 117 26.11 -6.19 -6.31
N SER A 118 26.63 -7.42 -6.36
CA SER A 118 25.85 -8.60 -6.71
C SER A 118 24.72 -8.89 -5.71
N ALA A 119 24.97 -8.70 -4.42
CA ALA A 119 23.96 -8.86 -3.38
C ALA A 119 22.86 -7.81 -3.45
N ILE A 120 23.22 -6.56 -3.80
CA ILE A 120 22.25 -5.47 -4.02
C ILE A 120 21.32 -5.83 -5.17
N VAL A 121 21.87 -6.23 -6.32
CA VAL A 121 21.07 -6.63 -7.50
C VAL A 121 20.16 -7.82 -7.18
N ALA A 122 20.62 -8.80 -6.39
CA ALA A 122 19.79 -9.92 -5.95
C ALA A 122 18.59 -9.46 -5.12
N MET A 123 18.83 -8.59 -4.13
CA MET A 123 17.79 -8.08 -3.24
C MET A 123 16.81 -7.16 -3.98
N GLU A 124 17.28 -6.35 -4.92
CA GLU A 124 16.44 -5.52 -5.78
C GLU A 124 15.49 -6.37 -6.63
N ALA A 125 16.00 -7.43 -7.26
CA ALA A 125 15.21 -8.35 -8.07
C ALA A 125 14.15 -9.11 -7.24
N LYS A 126 14.45 -9.40 -5.97
CA LYS A 126 13.57 -10.15 -5.06
C LYS A 126 12.65 -9.25 -4.22
N ASN A 127 12.59 -7.95 -4.49
CA ASN A 127 11.85 -6.96 -3.70
C ASN A 127 12.21 -6.97 -2.20
N ALA A 128 13.46 -7.31 -1.87
CA ALA A 128 13.96 -7.26 -0.51
C ALA A 128 14.52 -5.86 -0.22
N THR A 129 14.14 -5.31 0.92
CA THR A 129 14.59 -4.03 1.44
C THR A 129 15.90 -4.21 2.22
N PHE A 130 16.86 -3.31 2.05
CA PHE A 130 18.17 -3.41 2.70
C PHE A 130 18.67 -2.04 3.19
N TYR A 131 19.68 -2.07 4.08
CA TYR A 131 20.25 -0.88 4.73
C TYR A 131 21.77 -0.84 4.52
N PRO A 132 22.26 -0.42 3.33
CA PRO A 132 23.69 -0.37 3.04
C PRO A 132 24.34 0.88 3.61
N ILE A 133 25.66 0.84 3.71
CA ILE A 133 26.51 2.04 3.74
C ILE A 133 26.34 2.77 2.40
N VAL A 134 26.13 4.08 2.46
CA VAL A 134 26.08 4.94 1.27
C VAL A 134 27.32 5.81 1.28
N GLU A 135 28.19 5.58 0.31
CA GLU A 135 29.37 6.43 0.06
C GLU A 135 28.92 7.73 -0.59
N LEU A 136 29.25 8.85 0.04
CA LEU A 136 29.19 10.19 -0.53
C LEU A 136 30.61 10.56 -0.95
N GLN A 137 30.77 11.43 -1.95
CA GLN A 137 32.11 11.85 -2.40
C GLN A 137 32.94 12.43 -1.23
N GLY A 138 33.83 11.60 -0.65
CA GLY A 138 34.68 11.95 0.48
C GLY A 138 34.10 11.73 1.89
N SER A 139 32.93 11.11 2.06
CA SER A 139 32.34 10.80 3.38
C SER A 139 31.41 9.59 3.34
N GLN A 140 31.29 8.85 4.45
CA GLN A 140 30.30 7.78 4.60
C GLN A 140 29.05 8.30 5.31
N ASP A 141 27.88 7.98 4.76
CA ASP A 141 26.62 8.21 5.47
C ASP A 141 26.31 7.09 6.46
N VAL A 142 25.45 7.37 7.45
CA VAL A 142 25.03 6.45 8.54
C VAL A 142 24.08 5.33 8.03
N GLY A 143 24.04 5.12 6.71
CA GLY A 143 23.16 4.19 6.02
C GLY A 143 21.80 4.78 5.62
N ARG A 144 21.15 4.12 4.66
CA ARG A 144 19.85 4.52 4.11
C ARG A 144 19.01 3.29 3.81
N TRP A 145 17.71 3.33 4.13
CA TRP A 145 16.82 2.29 3.61
C TRP A 145 16.69 2.41 2.10
N LEU A 146 16.96 1.33 1.40
CA LEU A 146 16.82 1.23 -0.05
C LEU A 146 15.89 0.07 -0.44
N ASN A 147 15.23 0.23 -1.58
CA ASN A 147 14.28 -0.74 -2.13
C ASN A 147 13.17 -1.08 -1.13
N THR A 148 12.49 -0.06 -0.59
CA THR A 148 11.38 -0.23 0.38
C THR A 148 10.08 -0.71 -0.29
N LYS A 149 10.19 -1.72 -1.16
CA LYS A 149 9.10 -2.34 -1.90
C LYS A 149 8.40 -3.41 -1.07
N THR A 150 7.14 -3.61 -1.39
CA THR A 150 6.36 -4.75 -0.93
C THR A 150 6.48 -5.91 -1.90
N HIS A 151 6.01 -7.08 -1.49
CA HIS A 151 5.84 -8.23 -2.37
C HIS A 151 4.54 -8.17 -3.21
N SER A 152 3.94 -6.98 -3.33
CA SER A 152 2.74 -6.74 -4.14
C SER A 152 3.00 -7.04 -5.60
N THR A 153 2.06 -7.70 -6.29
CA THR A 153 2.09 -7.88 -7.75
C THR A 153 2.01 -6.54 -8.50
N TYR A 154 1.62 -5.46 -7.82
CA TYR A 154 1.52 -4.12 -8.38
C TYR A 154 2.82 -3.30 -8.26
N GLY A 155 3.88 -3.86 -7.65
CA GLY A 155 5.19 -3.21 -7.56
C GLY A 155 5.20 -1.95 -6.68
N GLU A 156 4.54 -2.02 -5.52
CA GLU A 156 4.28 -0.86 -4.66
C GLU A 156 5.30 -0.73 -3.53
N PHE A 157 5.56 0.51 -3.13
CA PHE A 157 6.32 0.81 -1.92
C PHE A 157 5.48 0.58 -0.66
N ILE A 158 6.12 0.20 0.43
CA ILE A 158 5.41 -0.14 1.69
C ILE A 158 4.70 1.07 2.29
N ASP A 159 5.26 2.27 2.18
CA ASP A 159 4.63 3.50 2.65
C ASP A 159 3.31 3.80 1.91
N ASP A 160 3.27 3.58 0.60
CA ASP A 160 2.03 3.73 -0.17
C ASP A 160 0.92 2.78 0.32
N VAL A 161 1.27 1.53 0.62
CA VAL A 161 0.32 0.52 1.10
C VAL A 161 -0.23 0.93 2.47
N VAL A 162 0.64 1.32 3.40
CA VAL A 162 0.22 1.73 4.76
C VAL A 162 -0.63 3.02 4.71
N ASN A 163 -0.25 3.98 3.87
CA ASN A 163 -1.00 5.22 3.70
C ASN A 163 -2.39 4.98 3.08
N LEU A 164 -2.49 4.02 2.15
CA LEU A 164 -3.79 3.61 1.60
C LEU A 164 -4.69 2.96 2.65
N ASP A 165 -4.15 2.08 3.50
CA ASP A 165 -4.93 1.48 4.58
C ASP A 165 -5.46 2.54 5.54
N ALA A 166 -4.62 3.53 5.88
CA ALA A 166 -5.04 4.65 6.70
C ALA A 166 -6.18 5.45 6.04
N PHE A 167 -6.08 5.70 4.72
CA PHE A 167 -7.15 6.36 3.96
C PHE A 167 -8.46 5.57 4.02
N ILE A 168 -8.42 4.27 3.74
CA ILE A 168 -9.60 3.38 3.76
C ILE A 168 -10.24 3.38 5.15
N ASN A 169 -9.43 3.28 6.20
CA ASN A 169 -9.93 3.31 7.57
C ASN A 169 -10.57 4.66 7.92
N THR A 170 -9.91 5.78 7.58
CA THR A 170 -10.45 7.13 7.83
C THR A 170 -11.76 7.36 7.08
N LEU A 171 -11.84 6.95 5.83
CA LEU A 171 -13.05 7.02 5.02
C LEU A 171 -14.19 6.21 5.66
N THR A 172 -13.91 4.97 6.07
CA THR A 172 -14.89 4.09 6.71
C THR A 172 -15.43 4.68 8.01
N VAL A 173 -14.55 5.19 8.87
CA VAL A 173 -14.94 5.80 10.16
C VAL A 173 -15.74 7.08 9.94
N ARG A 174 -15.31 7.96 9.03
CA ARG A 174 -16.02 9.22 8.76
C ARG A 174 -17.39 8.98 8.13
N LEU A 175 -17.52 8.05 7.19
CA LEU A 175 -18.82 7.68 6.61
C LEU A 175 -19.74 7.06 7.65
N TYR A 176 -19.21 6.19 8.52
CA TYR A 176 -19.99 5.64 9.65
C TYR A 176 -20.50 6.76 10.57
N ASN A 177 -19.64 7.70 10.95
CA ASN A 177 -20.03 8.83 11.80
C ASN A 177 -21.06 9.75 11.13
N ALA A 178 -20.98 9.93 9.81
CA ALA A 178 -21.96 10.69 9.04
C ALA A 178 -23.34 10.02 9.03
N LEU A 179 -23.40 8.68 9.12
CA LEU A 179 -24.65 7.94 9.26
C LEU A 179 -25.16 7.91 10.70
N ALA A 180 -24.27 7.69 11.67
CA ALA A 180 -24.65 7.42 13.06
C ALA A 180 -25.01 8.69 13.86
N ASN A 181 -24.41 9.84 13.55
CA ASN A 181 -24.56 11.06 14.34
C ASN A 181 -25.59 12.06 13.77
N VAL A 182 -26.28 11.70 12.69
CA VAL A 182 -27.38 12.53 12.17
C VAL A 182 -28.55 12.46 13.16
N THR A 183 -28.96 13.62 13.68
CA THR A 183 -30.04 13.73 14.69
C THR A 183 -31.43 13.50 14.10
N THR A 184 -31.57 13.67 12.79
CA THR A 184 -32.81 13.46 12.05
C THR A 184 -32.70 12.20 11.19
N LYS A 185 -33.48 12.07 10.12
CA LYS A 185 -33.37 10.98 9.17
C LYS A 185 -32.44 11.40 8.03
N LEU A 186 -31.38 10.64 7.78
CA LEU A 186 -30.70 10.71 6.49
C LEU A 186 -31.53 9.95 5.45
N GLU A 187 -32.16 10.67 4.54
CA GLU A 187 -33.08 10.11 3.56
C GLU A 187 -32.33 9.39 2.42
N GLN A 188 -32.92 8.32 1.87
CA GLN A 188 -32.43 7.69 0.64
C GLN A 188 -32.84 8.51 -0.59
N THR A 189 -32.45 9.78 -0.59
CA THR A 189 -32.68 10.76 -1.67
C THR A 189 -31.34 11.34 -2.10
N PRO A 190 -31.27 12.02 -3.26
CA PRO A 190 -30.03 12.66 -3.69
C PRO A 190 -29.44 13.60 -2.63
N ARG A 191 -30.29 14.27 -1.84
CA ARG A 191 -29.85 15.10 -0.71
C ARG A 191 -29.12 14.29 0.37
N GLY A 192 -29.62 13.12 0.75
CA GLY A 192 -28.96 12.28 1.73
C GLY A 192 -27.67 11.64 1.20
N GLN A 193 -27.69 11.20 -0.06
CA GLN A 193 -26.48 10.69 -0.73
C GLN A 193 -25.39 11.78 -0.81
N ALA A 194 -25.76 13.02 -1.11
CA ALA A 194 -24.82 14.14 -1.19
C ALA A 194 -24.06 14.38 0.13
N VAL A 195 -24.66 14.11 1.30
CA VAL A 195 -23.97 14.20 2.60
C VAL A 195 -22.84 13.17 2.69
N LEU A 196 -23.08 11.94 2.24
CA LEU A 196 -22.05 10.89 2.24
C LEU A 196 -20.93 11.21 1.25
N LEU A 197 -21.28 11.68 0.05
CA LEU A 197 -20.29 12.09 -0.95
C LEU A 197 -19.48 13.31 -0.49
N ALA A 198 -20.10 14.27 0.20
CA ALA A 198 -19.40 15.40 0.81
C ALA A 198 -18.44 14.94 1.90
N THR A 199 -18.85 13.98 2.74
CA THR A 199 -17.98 13.37 3.76
C THR A 199 -16.79 12.67 3.13
N ALA A 200 -17.02 11.90 2.05
CA ALA A 200 -15.95 11.24 1.30
C ALA A 200 -14.99 12.25 0.67
N ARG A 201 -15.51 13.37 0.12
CA ARG A 201 -14.72 14.47 -0.41
C ARG A 201 -13.81 15.09 0.65
N GLN A 202 -14.33 15.36 1.85
CA GLN A 202 -13.52 15.89 2.95
C GLN A 202 -12.36 14.95 3.34
N VAL A 203 -12.56 13.64 3.25
CA VAL A 203 -11.46 12.67 3.47
C VAL A 203 -10.42 12.79 2.36
N GLY A 204 -10.85 12.85 1.10
CA GLY A 204 -9.96 13.08 -0.04
C GLY A 204 -9.13 14.35 0.12
N GLU A 205 -9.77 15.46 0.46
CA GLU A 205 -9.11 16.76 0.70
C GLU A 205 -8.09 16.70 1.83
N GLN A 206 -8.42 16.03 2.95
CA GLN A 206 -7.47 15.81 4.05
C GLN A 206 -6.23 15.04 3.60
N TYR A 207 -6.39 14.07 2.69
CA TYR A 207 -5.28 13.28 2.18
C TYR A 207 -4.51 13.94 1.03
N ILE A 208 -5.06 14.99 0.41
CA ILE A 208 -4.27 15.93 -0.39
C ILE A 208 -3.43 16.81 0.55
N ALA A 209 -4.04 17.35 1.61
CA ALA A 209 -3.37 18.24 2.57
C ALA A 209 -2.20 17.55 3.30
N ASN A 210 -2.37 16.29 3.70
CA ASN A 210 -1.32 15.52 4.35
C ASN A 210 -0.19 15.08 3.40
N GLY A 211 -0.37 15.22 2.08
CA GLY A 211 0.64 14.92 1.05
C GLY A 211 0.62 13.48 0.52
N TYR A 212 -0.41 12.68 0.82
CA TYR A 212 -0.54 11.32 0.26
C TYR A 212 -1.06 11.34 -1.18
N LEU A 213 -2.13 12.10 -1.39
CA LEU A 213 -2.74 12.32 -2.70
C LEU A 213 -2.16 13.58 -3.32
N GLY A 214 -2.10 13.61 -4.65
CA GLY A 214 -1.51 14.75 -5.34
C GLY A 214 -1.92 14.86 -6.79
N PRO A 215 -1.62 16.01 -7.41
CA PRO A 215 -2.05 16.31 -8.76
C PRO A 215 -1.37 15.41 -9.80
N ARG A 216 -2.13 14.99 -10.82
CA ARG A 216 -1.62 14.12 -11.88
C ARG A 216 -2.42 14.28 -13.17
N ASN A 217 -1.73 14.16 -14.31
CA ASN A 217 -2.36 13.90 -15.61
C ASN A 217 -2.51 12.39 -15.81
N TYR A 218 -3.68 11.94 -16.24
CA TYR A 218 -3.95 10.53 -16.47
C TYR A 218 -4.90 10.34 -17.65
N VAL A 219 -4.81 9.19 -18.31
CA VAL A 219 -5.79 8.74 -19.30
C VAL A 219 -6.91 8.05 -18.55
N ASP A 220 -8.13 8.56 -18.67
CA ASP A 220 -9.27 8.00 -17.98
C ASP A 220 -9.62 6.62 -18.57
N PRO A 221 -9.66 5.55 -17.76
CA PRO A 221 -9.97 4.21 -18.26
C PRO A 221 -11.41 4.07 -18.77
N ASP A 222 -12.33 4.99 -18.42
CA ASP A 222 -13.73 4.90 -18.81
C ASP A 222 -14.01 5.51 -20.20
N ASP A 223 -13.28 6.56 -20.61
CA ASP A 223 -13.48 7.24 -21.91
C ASP A 223 -12.22 7.38 -22.78
N GLY A 224 -11.03 7.13 -22.23
CA GLY A 224 -9.75 7.20 -22.95
C GLY A 224 -9.20 8.61 -23.14
N GLU A 225 -9.79 9.63 -22.52
CA GLU A 225 -9.32 11.02 -22.63
C GLU A 225 -8.29 11.37 -21.56
N GLU A 226 -7.36 12.27 -21.89
CA GLU A 226 -6.43 12.82 -20.91
C GLU A 226 -7.13 13.84 -20.01
N LYS A 227 -7.06 13.60 -18.69
CA LYS A 227 -7.66 14.44 -17.67
C LYS A 227 -6.65 14.83 -16.60
N TYR A 228 -6.90 15.97 -15.98
CA TYR A 228 -6.17 16.45 -14.82
C TYR A 228 -6.99 16.21 -13.55
N THR A 229 -6.35 15.68 -12.51
CA THR A 229 -6.91 15.55 -11.17
C THR A 229 -6.00 16.21 -10.15
N ILE A 230 -6.58 16.70 -9.06
CA ILE A 230 -5.85 17.24 -7.91
C ILE A 230 -5.45 16.17 -6.89
N GLY A 231 -5.91 14.92 -7.05
CA GLY A 231 -5.54 13.79 -6.18
C GLY A 231 -6.60 12.71 -6.02
N PHE A 232 -7.87 13.02 -6.27
CA PHE A 232 -8.94 12.01 -6.29
C PHE A 232 -10.11 12.47 -7.17
N GLU A 233 -10.96 11.53 -7.52
CA GLU A 233 -12.21 11.76 -8.21
C GLU A 233 -13.31 10.89 -7.60
N ILE A 234 -14.51 11.45 -7.43
CA ILE A 234 -15.69 10.72 -6.98
C ILE A 234 -16.56 10.46 -8.20
N LEU A 235 -16.68 9.19 -8.59
CA LEU A 235 -17.42 8.77 -9.79
C LEU A 235 -18.93 8.65 -9.52
N THR A 236 -19.31 8.40 -8.27
CA THR A 236 -20.71 8.32 -7.86
C THR A 236 -21.33 9.70 -7.78
N LYS A 237 -22.53 9.85 -8.35
CA LYS A 237 -23.31 11.06 -8.29
C LYS A 237 -24.44 10.93 -7.25
N PRO A 238 -24.93 12.04 -6.68
CA PRO A 238 -26.08 11.99 -5.76
C PRO A 238 -27.31 11.30 -6.37
N GLU A 239 -27.53 11.47 -7.67
CA GLU A 239 -28.68 10.96 -8.40
C GLU A 239 -28.69 9.43 -8.54
N ASP A 240 -27.52 8.77 -8.43
CA ASP A 240 -27.39 7.31 -8.54
C ASP A 240 -28.23 6.57 -7.48
N ILE A 241 -28.62 7.25 -6.39
CA ILE A 241 -29.52 6.70 -5.37
C ILE A 241 -30.94 6.46 -5.88
N LEU A 242 -31.34 7.15 -6.95
CA LEU A 242 -32.67 7.00 -7.57
C LEU A 242 -32.80 5.67 -8.30
N ASP A 243 -31.69 5.14 -8.82
CA ASP A 243 -31.63 3.91 -9.63
C ASP A 243 -31.31 2.66 -8.81
N LEU A 244 -31.35 2.75 -7.48
CA LEU A 244 -31.20 1.59 -6.59
C LEU A 244 -32.25 0.51 -6.88
N ILE A 245 -31.80 -0.74 -6.95
CA ILE A 245 -32.70 -1.88 -7.04
C ILE A 245 -33.62 -1.95 -5.81
N PRO A 246 -34.87 -2.44 -5.96
CA PRO A 246 -35.83 -2.48 -4.85
C PRO A 246 -35.32 -3.23 -3.61
N GLU A 247 -34.51 -4.28 -3.80
CA GLU A 247 -33.92 -5.04 -2.70
C GLU A 247 -32.99 -4.20 -1.83
N ASP A 248 -32.09 -3.44 -2.45
CA ASP A 248 -31.13 -2.57 -1.75
C ASP A 248 -31.83 -1.37 -1.12
N ARG A 249 -32.87 -0.85 -1.80
CA ARG A 249 -33.72 0.20 -1.23
C ARG A 249 -34.44 -0.30 0.02
N ASN A 250 -35.01 -1.51 -0.01
CA ASN A 250 -35.66 -2.13 1.16
C ASN A 250 -34.69 -2.39 2.32
N LYS A 251 -33.43 -2.75 2.00
CA LYS A 251 -32.33 -2.89 2.98
C LYS A 251 -31.79 -1.54 3.48
N ARG A 252 -32.34 -0.42 3.00
CA ARG A 252 -31.96 0.94 3.37
C ARG A 252 -30.51 1.30 3.02
N LEU A 253 -29.98 0.77 1.92
CA LEU A 253 -28.61 1.03 1.48
C LEU A 253 -28.49 2.39 0.77
N ALA A 254 -27.30 2.99 0.87
CA ALA A 254 -26.89 4.12 0.05
C ALA A 254 -26.46 3.64 -1.34
N ALA A 255 -26.42 4.54 -2.33
CA ALA A 255 -25.79 4.20 -3.60
C ALA A 255 -24.28 3.92 -3.38
N PRO A 256 -23.70 2.90 -4.04
CA PRO A 256 -22.29 2.56 -3.88
C PRO A 256 -21.40 3.78 -4.16
N ILE A 257 -20.53 4.14 -3.20
CA ILE A 257 -19.58 5.24 -3.36
C ILE A 257 -18.34 4.70 -4.06
N ARG A 258 -18.10 5.18 -5.29
CA ARG A 258 -16.93 4.85 -6.11
C ARG A 258 -16.01 6.06 -6.16
N MET A 259 -14.76 5.84 -5.78
CA MET A 259 -13.72 6.86 -5.80
C MET A 259 -12.49 6.33 -6.53
N ARG A 260 -11.87 7.20 -7.33
CA ARG A 260 -10.57 6.97 -7.95
C ARG A 260 -9.54 7.80 -7.20
N LEU A 261 -8.43 7.18 -6.79
CA LEU A 261 -7.39 7.81 -5.98
C LEU A 261 -6.10 7.93 -6.80
N PHE A 262 -5.45 9.07 -6.68
CA PHE A 262 -4.18 9.37 -7.34
C PHE A 262 -3.14 9.70 -6.29
N ARG A 263 -2.24 8.74 -6.05
CA ARG A 263 -1.10 8.90 -5.15
C ARG A 263 -0.15 9.95 -5.70
N ALA A 264 0.32 10.85 -4.83
CA ALA A 264 1.38 11.78 -5.17
C ALA A 264 2.70 11.03 -5.45
N GLY A 265 2.94 9.94 -4.71
CA GLY A 265 4.19 9.20 -4.73
C GLY A 265 5.36 10.01 -4.17
N ALA A 266 6.54 9.40 -4.18
CA ALA A 266 7.79 10.06 -3.77
C ALA A 266 8.84 9.95 -4.88
N ILE A 267 9.62 11.02 -5.05
CA ILE A 267 10.69 11.06 -6.05
C ILE A 267 11.91 10.37 -5.47
N HIS A 268 12.33 9.25 -6.06
CA HIS A 268 13.49 8.49 -5.59
C HIS A 268 14.74 8.66 -6.45
N LYS A 269 14.61 9.11 -7.70
CA LYS A 269 15.72 9.29 -8.66
C LYS A 269 15.45 10.50 -9.55
N ALA A 270 16.50 11.18 -9.97
CA ALA A 270 16.46 12.26 -10.96
C ALA A 270 17.63 12.08 -11.94
N ILE A 271 17.35 12.25 -13.24
CA ILE A 271 18.35 12.26 -14.31
C ILE A 271 18.62 13.73 -14.65
N VAL A 272 19.89 14.10 -14.78
CA VAL A 272 20.32 15.47 -15.08
C VAL A 272 21.18 15.44 -16.34
N ASP A 273 20.72 16.13 -17.37
CA ASP A 273 21.45 16.33 -18.62
C ASP A 273 22.04 17.74 -18.63
N LEU A 274 23.32 17.86 -19.00
CA LEU A 274 24.07 19.12 -19.03
C LEU A 274 24.73 19.29 -20.40
N ASP A 275 24.33 20.34 -21.11
CA ASP A 275 24.97 20.75 -22.37
C ASP A 275 25.93 21.91 -22.11
N VAL A 276 27.14 21.83 -22.67
CA VAL A 276 28.16 22.89 -22.61
C VAL A 276 28.37 23.43 -24.02
N TYR A 277 28.27 24.74 -24.18
CA TYR A 277 28.57 25.47 -25.41
C TYR A 277 29.96 26.10 -25.37
#